data_AF-A0A956B9N7-F1
#
_entry.id   AF-A0A956B9N7-F1
#
_cell.length_a   1.000
_cell.length_b   1.000
_cell.length_c   1.000
_cell.angle_alpha   90.00
_cell.angle_beta   90.00
_cell.angle_gamma   90.00
#
_symmetry.space_group_name_H-M   'P 1'
#
loop_
_entity.id
_entity.type
_entity.pdbx_description
1 polymer ?
#
loop_
_entity_poly.entity_id
_entity_poly.type
_entity_poly.pdbx_seq_one_letter_code
_entity_poly.pdbx_strand_id
1 'polypeptide(L)' 'MELNKSPEEELDELELLTQPGREDDLRTFLLLLHPADLAELVDGVDERTAVAILRHLDTERAAEMVSELDP' A
#
# COMPACT_ATOMS: atom_id res chain seq x y z
N MET A 1 0.82 16.26 15.37
CA MET A 1 -0.54 15.70 15.20
C MET A 1 -0.32 14.28 14.74
N GLU A 2 -0.36 13.33 15.66
CA GLU A 2 -0.51 11.92 15.28
C GLU A 2 -1.96 11.77 14.80
N LEU A 3 -2.13 11.64 13.49
CA LEU A 3 -3.40 11.21 12.93
C LEU A 3 -3.47 9.71 13.22
N ASN A 4 -4.07 9.34 14.35
CA ASN A 4 -4.44 7.96 14.62
C ASN A 4 -5.65 7.64 13.75
N LYS A 5 -5.42 7.43 12.44
CA LYS A 5 -6.41 6.83 11.55
C LYS A 5 -6.62 5.40 12.00
N SER A 6 -7.86 4.92 12.00
CA SER A 6 -8.09 3.50 12.20
C SER A 6 -7.61 2.71 10.97
N PRO A 7 -7.27 1.41 11.13
CA PRO A 7 -6.93 0.55 9.98
C PRO A 7 -8.04 0.55 8.91
N GLU A 8 -9.31 0.64 9.33
CA GLU A 8 -10.46 0.72 8.42
C GLU A 8 -10.42 2.00 7.57
N GLU A 9 -10.08 3.16 8.17
CA GLU A 9 -9.97 4.44 7.45
C GLU A 9 -8.81 4.44 6.45
N GLU A 10 -7.72 3.73 6.74
CA GLU A 10 -6.58 3.58 5.83
C GLU A 10 -6.90 2.69 4.64
N LEU A 11 -7.64 1.60 4.86
CA LEU A 11 -8.12 0.72 3.80
C LEU A 11 -9.11 1.43 2.88
N ASP A 12 -10.05 2.21 3.43
CA ASP A 12 -11.00 3.01 2.65
C ASP A 12 -10.29 4.07 1.78
N GLU A 13 -9.26 4.73 2.33
CA GLU A 13 -8.45 5.69 1.57
C GLU A 13 -7.68 5.00 0.44
N LEU A 14 -7.12 3.81 0.71
CA LEU A 14 -6.43 3.03 -0.31
C LEU A 14 -7.37 2.60 -1.43
N GLU A 15 -8.61 2.19 -1.11
CA GLU A 15 -9.61 1.84 -2.11
C GLU A 15 -9.93 3.03 -3.03
N LEU A 16 -9.98 4.24 -2.48
CA LEU A 16 -10.12 5.47 -3.26
C LEU A 16 -8.90 5.73 -4.17
N LEU A 17 -7.69 5.50 -3.66
CA LEU A 17 -6.43 5.72 -4.38
C LEU A 17 -6.20 4.70 -5.50
N THR A 18 -6.77 3.50 -5.40
CA THR A 18 -6.67 2.47 -6.45
C THR A 18 -7.68 2.67 -7.59
N GLN A 19 -8.51 3.72 -7.55
CA GLN A 19 -9.41 4.07 -8.64
C GLN A 19 -8.67 4.67 -9.85
N PRO A 20 -9.19 4.48 -11.09
CA PRO A 20 -8.60 5.05 -12.29
C PRO A 20 -8.46 6.58 -12.20
N GLY A 21 -7.31 7.11 -12.62
CA GLY A 21 -7.02 8.55 -12.60
C GLY A 21 -6.40 9.06 -11.29
N ARG A 22 -6.07 8.16 -10.36
CA ARG A 22 -5.39 8.47 -9.07
C ARG A 22 -4.03 7.79 -8.95
N GLU A 23 -3.48 7.28 -10.05
CA GLU A 23 -2.25 6.48 -10.06
C GLU A 23 -1.03 7.25 -9.50
N ASP A 24 -0.95 8.57 -9.74
CA ASP A 24 0.12 9.41 -9.20
C ASP A 24 -0.03 9.67 -7.69
N ASP A 25 -1.28 9.81 -7.21
CA ASP A 25 -1.58 9.93 -5.79
C ASP A 25 -1.25 8.63 -5.07
N LEU A 26 -1.67 7.49 -5.63
CA LEU A 26 -1.35 6.16 -5.12
C LEU A 26 0.16 5.94 -5.07
N ARG A 27 0.89 6.26 -6.14
CA ARG A 27 2.36 6.15 -6.15
C ARG A 27 2.99 7.01 -5.06
N THR A 28 2.54 8.25 -4.90
CA THR A 28 3.05 9.15 -3.87
C THR A 28 2.78 8.60 -2.47
N PHE A 29 1.58 8.11 -2.22
CA PHE A 29 1.22 7.47 -0.96
C PHE A 29 2.13 6.27 -0.65
N LEU A 30 2.30 5.34 -1.59
CA LEU A 30 3.12 4.14 -1.43
C LEU A 30 4.61 4.44 -1.23
N LEU A 31 5.12 5.54 -1.79
CA LEU A 31 6.51 5.99 -1.59
C LEU A 31 6.78 6.49 -0.17
N LEU A 32 5.75 6.94 0.55
CA LEU A 32 5.87 7.47 1.90
C LEU A 32 5.83 6.38 2.99
N LEU A 33 5.32 5.20 2.66
CA LEU A 33 5.20 4.07 3.59
C LEU A 33 6.54 3.35 3.78
N HIS A 34 6.78 2.80 4.96
CA HIS A 34 7.89 1.87 5.16
C HIS A 34 7.57 0.51 4.52
N PRO A 35 8.60 -0.31 4.17
CA PRO A 35 8.39 -1.64 3.63
C PRO A 35 7.51 -2.55 4.51
N ALA A 36 7.64 -2.44 5.85
CA ALA A 36 6.83 -3.20 6.80
C ALA A 36 5.35 -2.77 6.77
N ASP A 37 5.08 -1.46 6.76
CA ASP A 37 3.71 -0.93 6.66
C ASP A 37 3.07 -1.33 5.31
N LEU A 38 3.85 -1.35 4.23
CA LEU A 38 3.39 -1.84 2.92
C LEU A 38 3.05 -3.32 2.95
N ALA A 39 3.82 -4.14 3.66
CA ALA A 39 3.58 -5.56 3.80
C ALA A 39 2.28 -5.83 4.58
N GLU A 40 2.08 -5.13 5.71
CA GLU A 40 0.84 -5.18 6.49
C GLU A 40 -0.38 -4.71 5.67
N LEU A 41 -0.21 -3.63 4.90
CA LEU A 41 -1.26 -3.12 4.01
C LEU A 41 -1.65 -4.15 2.93
N VAL A 42 -0.66 -4.79 2.30
CA VAL A 42 -0.89 -5.79 1.26
C VAL A 42 -1.56 -7.06 1.83
N ASP A 43 -1.23 -7.45 3.06
CA ASP A 43 -1.88 -8.57 3.74
C ASP A 43 -3.33 -8.25 4.18
N GLY A 44 -3.63 -6.98 4.41
CA GLY A 44 -4.95 -6.49 4.84
C GLY A 44 -5.96 -6.21 3.72
N VAL A 45 -5.57 -6.28 2.45
CA VAL A 45 -6.42 -5.90 1.30
C VAL A 45 -6.78 -7.11 0.43
N ASP A 46 -7.75 -6.94 -0.47
CA ASP A 46 -8.08 -7.99 -1.44
C ASP A 46 -6.98 -8.18 -2.50
N GLU A 47 -6.99 -9.34 -3.18
CA GLU A 47 -5.99 -9.69 -4.19
C GLU A 47 -5.91 -8.64 -5.32
N ARG A 48 -7.04 -8.06 -5.71
CA ARG A 48 -7.09 -7.06 -6.77
C ARG A 48 -6.33 -5.79 -6.38
N THR A 49 -6.54 -5.33 -5.15
CA THR A 49 -5.91 -4.14 -4.58
C THR A 49 -4.43 -4.37 -4.33
N ALA A 50 -4.07 -5.54 -3.78
CA ALA A 50 -2.68 -5.97 -3.64
C ALA A 50 -1.93 -5.94 -4.98
N VAL A 51 -2.53 -6.50 -6.04
CA VAL A 51 -1.93 -6.48 -7.39
C VAL A 51 -1.80 -5.05 -7.92
N ALA A 52 -2.74 -4.15 -7.64
CA ALA A 52 -2.62 -2.75 -8.02
C ALA A 52 -1.42 -2.09 -7.33
N ILE A 53 -1.31 -2.24 -6.00
CA ILE A 53 -0.18 -1.72 -5.20
C ILE A 53 1.15 -2.22 -5.76
N LEU A 54 1.29 -3.54 -5.93
CA LEU A 54 2.52 -4.17 -6.42
C LEU A 54 2.95 -3.65 -7.80
N ARG A 55 2.00 -3.31 -8.68
CA ARG A 55 2.30 -2.74 -10.02
C ARG A 55 2.86 -1.32 -9.97
N HIS A 56 2.64 -0.61 -8.87
CA HIS A 56 3.13 0.76 -8.68
C HIS A 56 4.45 0.82 -7.91
N LEU A 57 4.90 -0.30 -7.34
CA LEU A 57 6.22 -0.43 -6.70
C LEU A 57 7.29 -0.80 -7.73
N ASP A 58 8.45 -0.15 -7.62
CA ASP A 58 9.64 -0.58 -8.34
C ASP A 58 10.20 -1.88 -7.71
N THR A 59 10.98 -2.62 -8.50
CA THR A 59 11.48 -3.97 -8.13
C THR A 59 12.18 -4.02 -6.76
N GLU A 60 12.96 -2.99 -6.42
CA GLU A 60 13.68 -2.91 -5.14
C GLU A 60 12.72 -2.81 -3.95
N ARG A 61 11.76 -1.87 -4.01
CA ARG A 61 10.76 -1.70 -2.95
C ARG A 61 9.84 -2.91 -2.81
N ALA A 62 9.46 -3.52 -3.93
CA ALA A 62 8.67 -4.75 -3.90
C ALA A 62 9.44 -5.88 -3.20
N ALA A 63 10.75 -6.01 -3.44
CA ALA A 63 11.58 -7.02 -2.78
C ALA A 63 11.76 -6.73 -1.27
N GLU A 64 11.94 -5.47 -0.89
CA GLU A 64 12.00 -5.05 0.52
C GLU A 64 10.68 -5.39 1.23
N MET A 65 9.54 -4.97 0.67
CA MET A 65 8.22 -5.27 1.22
C MET A 65 7.98 -6.78 1.36
N VAL A 66 8.29 -7.57 0.33
CA VAL A 66 8.14 -9.04 0.39
C VAL A 66 9.03 -9.65 1.48
N SER A 67 10.17 -9.04 1.80
CA SER A 67 11.06 -9.52 2.85
C SER A 67 10.53 -9.27 4.26
N GLU A 68 9.58 -8.32 4.40
CA GLU A 68 8.89 -8.02 5.66
C GLU A 68 7.63 -8.88 5.86
N LEU A 69 7.15 -9.58 4.83
CA LEU A 69 6.08 -10.56 4.98
C LEU A 69 6.61 -11.74 5.81
N ASP A 70 6.02 -11.95 6.98
CA ASP A 70 6.35 -13.08 7.85
C ASP A 70 6.06 -14.42 7.13
N PRO A 71 6.97 -15.42 7.20
CA PRO A 71 6.84 -16.71 6.50
C PRO A 71 5.82 -17.69 7.09
#